data_AF-A0AAD6CV30-F1
#
_entry.id   AF-A0AAD6CV30-F1
#
_cell.length_a   1.000
_cell.length_b   1.000
_cell.length_c   1.000
_cell.angle_alpha   90.00
_cell.angle_beta   90.00
_cell.angle_gamma   90.00
#
_symmetry.space_group_name_H-M   'P 1'
#
loop_
_entity.id
_entity.type
_entity.pdbx_description
1 polymer ?
#
loop_
_entity_poly.entity_id
_entity_poly.type
_entity_poly.pdbx_seq_one_letter_code
_entity_poly.pdbx_strand_id
1 'polypeptide(L)'
;MAAGQFDLLPCELSRNCGFDSFQFESTDICSSPTEPWQALCQNRGRDLELPSNKTDAYISPMSISQSCKCDEEVSDIIRNLSQASMSNDIIQALRAGVSLAERLLTCPACYDISKPPRLTVQNVLLIGQLMFEITSSYQRYIQWLYKHCAELDARNESEVVYLDSGLGFPSEISLQLSGGKFRDLVMHGLQKDGERLSALGKRFAQRQRNRHMVGHEACPDLEGRCRKKEYFGADHDPLDLCPLDPVARRLVPCFRIVDEVQGMIKQVENAAA
;
A
#
# COMPACT_ATOMS: atom_id res chain seq x y z
N MET A 1 9.03 -69.46 -1.59
CA MET A 1 8.94 -68.71 -2.85
C MET A 1 8.73 -67.24 -2.49
N ALA A 2 9.62 -66.36 -2.96
CA ALA A 2 9.64 -64.88 -2.99
C ALA A 2 9.27 -64.13 -1.68
N ALA A 3 10.13 -63.44 -0.92
CA ALA A 3 11.27 -62.54 -1.17
C ALA A 3 10.92 -61.21 -1.87
N GLY A 4 11.20 -60.09 -1.19
CA GLY A 4 11.09 -58.70 -1.65
C GLY A 4 10.83 -57.75 -0.47
N GLN A 5 11.77 -57.53 0.45
CA GLN A 5 12.98 -56.68 0.35
C GLN A 5 12.62 -55.18 0.41
N PHE A 6 12.70 -54.63 1.62
CA PHE A 6 12.77 -53.20 1.91
C PHE A 6 14.18 -52.73 1.56
N ASP A 7 14.30 -51.78 0.63
CA ASP A 7 15.54 -51.05 0.37
C ASP A 7 15.33 -49.54 0.59
N LEU A 8 16.37 -48.94 1.17
CA LEU A 8 16.49 -47.57 1.64
C LEU A 8 17.11 -46.65 0.56
N LEU A 9 16.54 -45.43 0.45
CA LEU A 9 17.13 -44.12 0.04
C LEU A 9 17.55 -43.91 -1.45
N PRO A 10 17.65 -42.64 -1.98
CA PRO A 10 17.69 -41.36 -1.26
C PRO A 10 16.68 -40.26 -1.71
N CYS A 11 16.53 -39.26 -0.83
CA CYS A 11 15.96 -37.95 -1.12
C CYS A 11 16.77 -37.22 -2.19
N GLU A 12 16.14 -36.85 -3.31
CA GLU A 12 16.58 -35.72 -4.12
C GLU A 12 15.66 -34.52 -3.90
N LEU A 13 16.30 -33.41 -3.52
CA LEU A 13 15.72 -32.09 -3.40
C LEU A 13 15.27 -31.59 -4.78
N SER A 14 13.97 -31.62 -5.06
CA SER A 14 13.40 -30.83 -6.15
C SER A 14 12.72 -29.59 -5.60
N ARG A 15 13.42 -28.48 -5.77
CA ARG A 15 13.05 -27.11 -5.44
C ARG A 15 12.03 -26.62 -6.47
N ASN A 16 10.74 -26.76 -6.20
CA ASN A 16 9.68 -26.13 -7.00
C ASN A 16 8.83 -25.21 -6.12
N CYS A 17 9.02 -23.91 -6.33
CA CYS A 17 8.14 -22.86 -5.82
C CYS A 17 6.84 -22.89 -6.65
N GLY A 18 5.80 -23.54 -6.13
CA GLY A 18 4.47 -23.56 -6.73
C GLY A 18 3.47 -22.89 -5.79
N PHE A 19 3.14 -21.63 -6.05
CA PHE A 19 1.95 -20.99 -5.49
C PHE A 19 0.76 -21.44 -6.32
N ASP A 20 -0.09 -22.31 -5.78
CA ASP A 20 -1.41 -22.54 -6.32
C ASP A 20 -2.45 -22.57 -5.20
N SER A 21 -3.57 -21.89 -5.50
CA SER A 21 -4.88 -21.98 -4.85
C SER A 21 -5.13 -21.18 -3.57
N PHE A 22 -5.47 -19.90 -3.74
CA PHE A 22 -6.44 -19.25 -2.84
C PHE A 22 -7.77 -19.13 -3.56
N GLN A 23 -8.73 -19.95 -3.14
CA GLN A 23 -10.11 -19.99 -3.62
C GLN A 23 -10.92 -19.02 -2.74
N PHE A 24 -11.44 -17.93 -3.30
CA PHE A 24 -12.24 -16.94 -2.56
C PHE A 24 -13.67 -16.89 -3.08
N GLU A 25 -14.62 -17.16 -2.18
CA GLU A 25 -16.04 -16.90 -2.37
C GLU A 25 -16.35 -15.43 -2.09
N SER A 26 -17.13 -14.82 -2.99
CA SER A 26 -17.51 -13.42 -2.97
C SER A 26 -18.84 -13.24 -2.25
N THR A 27 -18.94 -12.23 -1.38
CA THR A 27 -20.22 -11.74 -0.87
C THR A 27 -20.28 -10.21 -0.98
N ASP A 28 -21.50 -9.72 -1.17
CA ASP A 28 -21.87 -8.60 -2.02
C ASP A 28 -21.98 -7.21 -1.34
N ILE A 29 -21.90 -6.17 -2.20
CA ILE A 29 -22.55 -4.83 -2.21
C ILE A 29 -22.20 -3.78 -1.14
N CYS A 30 -21.61 -2.66 -1.59
CA CYS A 30 -22.12 -1.32 -1.25
C CYS A 30 -21.74 -0.28 -2.34
N SER A 31 -22.73 0.42 -2.88
CA SER A 31 -22.56 1.53 -3.83
C SER A 31 -22.71 2.87 -3.12
N SER A 32 -21.85 3.85 -3.42
CA SER A 32 -22.13 5.25 -3.12
C SER A 32 -21.55 6.17 -4.21
N PRO A 33 -22.20 7.32 -4.49
CA PRO A 33 -21.91 8.16 -5.65
C PRO A 33 -20.81 9.18 -5.37
N THR A 34 -20.00 9.49 -6.37
CA THR A 34 -18.92 10.50 -6.29
C THR A 34 -19.31 11.74 -7.09
N GLU A 35 -19.49 12.88 -6.43
CA GLU A 35 -19.49 14.21 -7.07
C GLU A 35 -18.07 14.82 -7.08
N PRO A 36 -17.78 15.76 -8.00
CA PRO A 36 -16.41 16.15 -8.37
C PRO A 36 -15.94 17.43 -7.65
N TRP A 37 -14.83 17.33 -6.90
CA TRP A 37 -14.11 18.50 -6.39
C TRP A 37 -13.05 18.97 -7.40
N GLN A 38 -13.42 19.89 -8.28
CA GLN A 38 -12.50 20.70 -9.09
C GLN A 38 -12.79 22.17 -8.87
N ALA A 39 -12.31 22.75 -7.77
CA ALA A 39 -12.12 24.19 -7.63
C ALA A 39 -11.38 24.51 -6.32
N LEU A 40 -10.06 24.25 -6.23
CA LEU A 40 -9.24 24.93 -5.21
C LEU A 40 -7.73 24.93 -5.48
N CYS A 41 -7.29 25.12 -6.74
CA CYS A 41 -5.88 25.42 -7.04
C CYS A 41 -5.79 26.44 -8.19
N GLN A 42 -6.36 27.63 -7.99
CA GLN A 42 -6.01 28.79 -8.80
C GLN A 42 -5.83 30.00 -7.86
N ASN A 43 -4.74 30.75 -8.10
CA ASN A 43 -4.36 32.05 -7.53
C ASN A 43 -3.36 32.08 -6.36
N ARG A 44 -2.07 32.01 -6.70
CA ARG A 44 -0.99 32.92 -6.24
C ARG A 44 0.28 32.62 -7.06
N GLY A 45 1.01 33.54 -7.69
CA GLY A 45 1.00 34.99 -7.69
C GLY A 45 1.69 35.57 -8.94
N ARG A 46 1.56 36.89 -9.08
CA ARG A 46 1.92 37.73 -10.23
C ARG A 46 3.42 37.93 -10.45
N ASP A 47 3.75 38.06 -11.73
CA ASP A 47 4.61 39.05 -12.41
C ASP A 47 5.88 39.57 -11.72
N LEU A 48 7.02 39.31 -12.38
CA LEU A 48 8.06 40.32 -12.57
C LEU A 48 8.75 40.09 -13.93
N GLU A 49 8.83 41.14 -14.73
CA GLU A 49 9.31 41.16 -16.12
C GLU A 49 10.82 41.47 -16.26
N LEU A 50 11.43 40.80 -17.27
CA LEU A 50 12.60 41.11 -18.11
C LEU A 50 14.06 41.00 -17.57
N PRO A 51 15.09 40.76 -18.43
CA PRO A 51 15.06 40.54 -19.89
C PRO A 51 15.75 39.25 -20.41
N SER A 52 15.32 38.91 -21.63
CA SER A 52 15.84 37.95 -22.60
C SER A 52 17.36 38.01 -22.83
N ASN A 53 18.01 36.85 -22.88
CA ASN A 53 19.17 36.58 -23.73
C ASN A 53 19.22 35.10 -24.12
N LYS A 54 19.21 34.86 -25.43
CA LYS A 54 19.33 33.55 -26.10
C LYS A 54 20.69 32.91 -25.83
N THR A 55 20.70 31.61 -25.52
CA THR A 55 21.65 30.68 -26.14
C THR A 55 21.04 29.28 -26.16
N ASP A 56 20.81 28.78 -27.37
CA ASP A 56 20.40 27.40 -27.63
C ASP A 56 21.45 26.43 -27.08
N ALA A 57 21.06 25.63 -26.11
CA ALA A 57 21.67 24.34 -25.85
C ALA A 57 20.54 23.32 -25.85
N TYR A 58 20.41 22.62 -26.97
CA TYR A 58 19.55 21.46 -27.12
C TYR A 58 20.10 20.35 -26.20
N ILE A 59 19.75 20.42 -24.91
CA ILE A 59 19.97 19.33 -23.97
C ILE A 59 18.86 18.34 -24.23
N SER A 60 19.17 17.36 -25.08
CA SER A 60 18.40 16.12 -25.16
C SER A 60 18.26 15.58 -23.73
N PRO A 61 17.04 15.32 -23.21
CA PRO A 61 16.90 14.80 -21.87
C PRO A 61 17.47 13.38 -21.88
N MET A 62 18.71 13.25 -21.43
CA MET A 62 19.32 11.96 -21.16
C MET A 62 18.37 11.20 -20.25
N SER A 63 17.78 10.14 -20.80
CA SER A 63 17.10 9.10 -20.05
C SER A 63 18.12 8.42 -19.16
N ILE A 64 18.43 9.04 -18.02
CA ILE A 64 19.13 8.39 -16.92
C ILE A 64 18.23 7.22 -16.55
N SER A 65 18.72 6.00 -16.75
CA SER A 65 18.10 4.78 -16.25
C SER A 65 17.94 4.93 -14.73
N GLN A 66 16.74 5.33 -14.29
CA GLN A 66 16.44 5.52 -12.87
C GLN A 66 16.29 4.12 -12.25
N SER A 67 17.39 3.58 -11.74
CA SER A 67 17.31 2.43 -10.84
C SER A 67 16.80 2.90 -9.48
N CYS A 68 15.93 2.11 -8.85
CA CYS A 68 15.42 2.36 -7.52
C CYS A 68 15.61 1.12 -6.64
N LYS A 69 15.69 1.31 -5.33
CA LYS A 69 15.86 0.23 -4.33
C LYS A 69 14.55 -0.18 -3.65
N CYS A 70 13.44 0.17 -4.28
CA CYS A 70 12.11 0.00 -3.72
C CYS A 70 11.78 -1.46 -3.35
N ASP A 71 12.19 -2.41 -4.18
CA ASP A 71 11.96 -3.84 -3.94
C ASP A 71 12.72 -4.38 -2.72
N GLU A 72 13.99 -3.99 -2.60
CA GLU A 72 14.87 -4.34 -1.47
C GLU A 72 14.32 -3.77 -0.16
N GLU A 73 13.96 -2.48 -0.16
CA GLU A 73 13.39 -1.81 1.01
C GLU A 73 12.04 -2.41 1.43
N VAL A 74 11.19 -2.79 0.48
CA VAL A 74 9.91 -3.46 0.76
C VAL A 74 10.15 -4.82 1.39
N SER A 75 11.07 -5.61 0.83
CA SER A 75 11.42 -6.93 1.34
C SER A 75 11.97 -6.84 2.77
N ASP A 76 12.81 -5.86 3.05
CA ASP A 76 13.36 -5.62 4.40
C ASP A 76 12.27 -5.24 5.40
N ILE A 77 11.35 -4.32 5.05
CA ILE A 77 10.24 -3.95 5.92
C ILE A 77 9.32 -5.15 6.19
N ILE A 78 8.95 -5.91 5.16
CA ILE A 78 8.09 -7.09 5.31
C ILE A 78 8.75 -8.13 6.22
N ARG A 79 10.06 -8.40 6.03
CA ARG A 79 10.79 -9.32 6.90
C ARG A 79 10.81 -8.82 8.34
N ASN A 80 11.04 -7.54 8.55
CA ASN A 80 11.07 -6.95 9.89
C ASN A 80 9.70 -7.04 10.58
N LEU A 81 8.60 -6.73 9.88
CA LEU A 81 7.24 -6.80 10.43
C LEU A 81 6.75 -8.23 10.68
N SER A 82 7.09 -9.16 9.80
CA SER A 82 6.69 -10.57 9.94
C SER A 82 7.41 -11.27 11.10
N GLN A 83 8.68 -10.92 11.36
CA GLN A 83 9.51 -11.53 12.40
C GLN A 83 9.48 -10.80 13.75
N ALA A 84 8.93 -9.58 13.81
CA ALA A 84 8.89 -8.79 15.04
C ALA A 84 8.06 -9.46 16.13
N SER A 85 8.62 -9.51 17.34
CA SER A 85 7.82 -9.77 18.55
C SER A 85 6.93 -8.57 18.84
N MET A 86 5.68 -8.84 19.27
CA MET A 86 4.74 -7.76 19.58
C MET A 86 5.20 -7.00 20.83
N SER A 87 5.44 -5.72 20.64
CA SER A 87 5.86 -4.74 21.64
C SER A 87 5.57 -3.33 21.09
N ASN A 88 5.71 -2.29 21.91
CA ASN A 88 5.50 -0.90 21.45
C ASN A 88 6.50 -0.46 20.37
N ASP A 89 7.66 -1.10 20.29
CA ASP A 89 8.71 -0.78 19.31
C ASP A 89 8.25 -1.05 17.86
N ILE A 90 7.27 -1.94 17.66
CA ILE A 90 6.74 -2.25 16.32
C ILE A 90 6.10 -1.03 15.65
N ILE A 91 5.62 -0.04 16.43
CA ILE A 91 5.01 1.19 15.90
C ILE A 91 5.99 1.93 14.98
N GLN A 92 7.29 1.94 15.30
CA GLN A 92 8.29 2.61 14.47
C GLN A 92 8.44 1.89 13.11
N ALA A 93 8.50 0.56 13.13
CA ALA A 93 8.57 -0.24 11.91
C ALA A 93 7.31 -0.10 11.04
N LEU A 94 6.12 -0.06 11.66
CA LEU A 94 4.85 0.18 10.99
C LEU A 94 4.84 1.54 10.27
N ARG A 95 5.21 2.61 10.98
CA ARG A 95 5.26 3.97 10.42
C ARG A 95 6.34 4.12 9.34
N ALA A 96 7.46 3.41 9.46
CA ALA A 96 8.46 3.32 8.40
C ALA A 96 7.87 2.63 7.15
N GLY A 97 7.12 1.54 7.32
CA GLY A 97 6.40 0.88 6.23
C GLY A 97 5.38 1.80 5.55
N VAL A 98 4.57 2.54 6.31
CA VAL A 98 3.62 3.53 5.75
C VAL A 98 4.36 4.59 4.94
N SER A 99 5.49 5.10 5.45
CA SER A 99 6.30 6.10 4.76
C SER A 99 6.94 5.54 3.47
N LEU A 100 7.35 4.27 3.48
CA LEU A 100 7.82 3.58 2.28
C LEU A 100 6.71 3.46 1.24
N ALA A 101 5.51 3.06 1.65
CA ALA A 101 4.37 2.96 0.75
C ALA A 101 3.99 4.31 0.11
N GLU A 102 4.04 5.41 0.87
CA GLU A 102 3.88 6.77 0.33
C GLU A 102 4.91 7.10 -0.75
N ARG A 103 6.18 6.74 -0.52
CA ARG A 103 7.27 6.98 -1.47
C ARG A 103 7.14 6.10 -2.71
N LEU A 104 6.70 4.84 -2.57
CA LEU A 104 6.45 3.93 -3.69
C LEU A 104 5.39 4.48 -4.65
N LEU A 105 4.33 5.10 -4.12
CA LEU A 105 3.27 5.67 -4.95
C LEU A 105 3.77 6.82 -5.86
N THR A 106 4.83 7.50 -5.46
CA THR A 106 5.41 8.63 -6.21
C THR A 106 6.77 8.30 -6.84
N CYS A 107 7.25 7.06 -6.72
CA CYS A 107 8.56 6.69 -7.23
C CYS A 107 8.54 6.72 -8.77
N PRO A 108 9.35 7.56 -9.43
CA PRO A 108 9.30 7.74 -10.88
C PRO A 108 9.76 6.48 -11.64
N ALA A 109 10.64 5.68 -11.05
CA ALA A 109 11.06 4.40 -11.60
C ALA A 109 9.94 3.33 -11.53
N CYS A 110 9.27 3.22 -10.37
CA CYS A 110 8.14 2.29 -10.17
C CYS A 110 6.82 2.79 -10.78
N TYR A 111 6.72 4.06 -11.14
CA TYR A 111 5.53 4.66 -11.75
C TYR A 111 5.85 5.30 -13.10
N ASP A 112 6.55 4.56 -13.94
CA ASP A 112 6.85 4.97 -15.29
C ASP A 112 5.64 4.76 -16.22
N ILE A 113 4.87 5.83 -16.44
CA ILE A 113 3.69 5.79 -17.29
C ILE A 113 4.00 5.63 -18.79
N SER A 114 5.25 5.84 -19.20
CA SER A 114 5.68 5.65 -20.60
C SER A 114 5.72 4.17 -21.00
N LYS A 115 5.86 3.27 -20.02
CA LYS A 115 5.76 1.83 -20.22
C LYS A 115 4.29 1.42 -20.33
N PRO A 116 3.94 0.30 -20.98
CA PRO A 116 2.59 -0.24 -20.94
C PRO A 116 2.25 -0.80 -19.55
N PRO A 117 0.95 -0.82 -19.14
CA PRO A 117 0.51 -1.31 -17.83
C PRO A 117 1.09 -2.66 -17.43
N ARG A 118 1.17 -3.62 -18.37
CA ARG A 118 1.74 -4.97 -18.17
C ARG A 118 3.17 -5.00 -17.61
N LEU A 119 4.01 -4.02 -17.95
CA LEU A 119 5.38 -3.91 -17.43
C LEU A 119 5.45 -3.23 -16.05
N THR A 120 4.30 -2.78 -15.54
CA THR A 120 4.18 -2.07 -14.25
C THR A 120 3.24 -2.76 -13.27
N VAL A 121 2.60 -3.88 -13.64
CA VAL A 121 1.73 -4.70 -12.78
C VAL A 121 2.48 -5.16 -11.52
N GLN A 122 3.77 -5.48 -11.65
CA GLN A 122 4.62 -5.86 -10.52
C GLN A 122 4.64 -4.80 -9.41
N ASN A 123 4.49 -3.50 -9.75
CA ASN A 123 4.46 -2.43 -8.76
C ASN A 123 3.14 -2.38 -7.97
N VAL A 124 2.04 -2.88 -8.54
CA VAL A 124 0.76 -2.97 -7.83
C VAL A 124 0.82 -4.11 -6.81
N LEU A 125 1.39 -5.25 -7.22
CA LEU A 125 1.61 -6.39 -6.34
C LEU A 125 2.56 -6.04 -5.18
N LEU A 126 3.68 -5.38 -5.47
CA LEU A 126 4.65 -4.95 -4.45
C LEU A 126 4.01 -4.04 -3.39
N ILE A 127 3.24 -3.03 -3.83
CA ILE A 127 2.54 -2.13 -2.91
C ILE A 127 1.43 -2.88 -2.17
N GLY A 128 0.68 -3.76 -2.85
CA GLY A 128 -0.35 -4.58 -2.23
C GLY A 128 0.21 -5.45 -1.11
N GLN A 129 1.33 -6.12 -1.36
CA GLN A 129 2.01 -6.97 -0.38
C GLN A 129 2.53 -6.17 0.81
N LEU A 130 3.16 -5.01 0.57
CA LEU A 130 3.60 -4.12 1.65
C LEU A 130 2.41 -3.67 2.52
N MET A 131 1.32 -3.22 1.88
CA MET A 131 0.13 -2.76 2.57
C MET A 131 -0.58 -3.87 3.34
N PHE A 132 -0.61 -5.09 2.80
CA PHE A 132 -1.09 -6.28 3.51
C PHE A 132 -0.30 -6.51 4.79
N GLU A 133 1.03 -6.52 4.73
CA GLU A 133 1.87 -6.77 5.91
C GLU A 133 1.75 -5.64 6.96
N ILE A 134 1.68 -4.38 6.51
CA ILE A 134 1.48 -3.24 7.40
C ILE A 134 0.14 -3.36 8.13
N THR A 135 -0.96 -3.56 7.39
CA THR A 135 -2.31 -3.60 7.97
C THR A 135 -2.52 -4.81 8.87
N SER A 136 -2.03 -6.00 8.48
CA SER A 136 -2.07 -7.19 9.33
C SER A 136 -1.26 -7.01 10.61
N SER A 137 -0.11 -6.33 10.54
CA SER A 137 0.74 -6.04 11.70
C SER A 137 0.11 -5.00 12.64
N TYR A 138 -0.58 -3.98 12.11
CA TYR A 138 -1.40 -3.09 12.94
C TYR A 138 -2.50 -3.86 13.68
N GLN A 139 -3.21 -4.76 13.02
CA GLN A 139 -4.26 -5.56 13.67
C GLN A 139 -3.69 -6.47 14.78
N ARG A 140 -2.57 -7.15 14.51
CA ARG A 140 -1.86 -7.97 15.52
C ARG A 140 -1.42 -7.12 16.71
N TYR A 141 -0.89 -5.92 16.46
CA TYR A 141 -0.46 -5.00 17.51
C TYR A 141 -1.64 -4.52 18.36
N ILE A 142 -2.76 -4.13 17.75
CA ILE A 142 -3.97 -3.71 18.49
C ILE A 142 -4.46 -4.85 19.40
N GLN A 143 -4.57 -6.08 18.88
CA GLN A 143 -4.96 -7.24 19.68
C GLN A 143 -4.00 -7.50 20.85
N TRP A 144 -2.69 -7.40 20.60
CA TRP A 144 -1.68 -7.52 21.64
C TRP A 144 -1.82 -6.41 22.69
N LEU A 145 -2.03 -5.15 22.28
CA LEU A 145 -2.18 -4.00 23.16
C LEU A 145 -3.36 -4.20 24.14
N TYR A 146 -4.51 -4.66 23.64
CA TYR A 146 -5.67 -4.97 24.48
C TYR A 146 -5.33 -6.02 25.54
N LYS A 147 -4.68 -7.11 25.14
CA LYS A 147 -4.26 -8.17 26.07
C LYS A 147 -3.25 -7.66 27.10
N HIS A 148 -2.22 -6.96 26.64
CA HIS A 148 -1.16 -6.43 27.49
C HIS A 148 -1.71 -5.46 28.54
N CYS A 149 -2.57 -4.53 28.13
CA CYS A 149 -3.18 -3.57 29.05
C CYS A 149 -4.12 -4.23 30.06
N ALA A 150 -4.89 -5.25 29.64
CA ALA A 150 -5.73 -6.02 30.55
C ALA A 150 -4.91 -6.78 31.60
N GLU A 151 -3.73 -7.30 31.22
CA GLU A 151 -2.82 -7.94 32.17
C GLU A 151 -2.20 -6.96 33.16
N LEU A 152 -1.82 -5.75 32.71
CA LEU A 152 -1.33 -4.69 33.60
C LEU A 152 -2.39 -4.30 34.64
N ASP A 153 -3.63 -4.06 34.19
CA ASP A 153 -4.73 -3.71 35.10
C ASP A 153 -5.03 -4.85 36.08
N ALA A 154 -5.00 -6.12 35.64
CA ALA A 154 -5.22 -7.28 36.51
C ALA A 154 -4.13 -7.46 37.58
N ARG A 155 -2.88 -7.08 37.28
CA ARG A 155 -1.75 -7.12 38.21
C ARG A 155 -1.61 -5.84 39.04
N ASN A 156 -2.45 -4.83 38.78
CA ASN A 156 -2.33 -3.49 39.34
C ASN A 156 -0.94 -2.86 39.10
N GLU A 157 -0.39 -3.13 37.90
CA GLU A 157 0.88 -2.61 37.40
C GLU A 157 0.65 -1.40 36.48
N SER A 158 1.70 -0.62 36.25
CA SER A 158 1.65 0.57 35.39
C SER A 158 2.80 0.57 34.39
N GLU A 159 2.52 1.07 33.19
CA GLU A 159 3.52 1.28 32.15
C GLU A 159 4.16 2.67 32.28
N VAL A 160 5.48 2.75 32.09
CA VAL A 160 6.22 4.02 32.11
C VAL A 160 6.32 4.57 30.70
N VAL A 161 5.71 5.73 30.46
CA VAL A 161 5.79 6.44 29.19
C VAL A 161 6.72 7.64 29.34
N TYR A 162 7.72 7.73 28.46
CA TYR A 162 8.63 8.87 28.39
C TYR A 162 8.13 9.87 27.34
N LEU A 163 8.01 11.13 27.72
CA LEU A 163 7.55 12.19 26.82
C LEU A 163 8.73 12.80 26.08
N ASP A 164 9.05 12.31 24.88
CA ASP A 164 10.12 12.92 24.09
C ASP A 164 9.75 14.36 23.66
N SER A 165 10.71 15.28 23.87
CA SER A 165 10.60 16.67 23.42
C SER A 165 10.85 16.83 21.91
N GLY A 166 11.35 15.78 21.25
CA GLY A 166 11.69 15.79 19.82
C GLY A 166 12.99 16.55 19.50
N LEU A 167 13.72 17.01 20.54
CA LEU A 167 14.98 17.75 20.41
C LEU A 167 16.22 16.84 20.48
N GLY A 168 16.03 15.51 20.55
CA GLY A 168 17.12 14.53 20.59
C GLY A 168 17.81 14.38 21.95
N PHE A 169 17.22 14.93 23.01
CA PHE A 169 17.68 14.76 24.39
C PHE A 169 16.77 13.76 25.13
N PRO A 170 17.32 12.87 25.97
CA PRO A 170 16.52 11.99 26.81
C PRO A 170 15.55 12.82 27.65
N SER A 171 14.25 12.50 27.57
CA SER A 171 13.28 13.22 28.39
C SER A 171 13.35 12.75 29.83
N GLU A 172 13.48 13.71 30.75
CA GLU A 172 13.39 13.45 32.19
C GLU A 172 11.94 13.28 32.66
N ILE A 173 10.95 13.61 31.81
CA ILE A 173 9.53 13.53 32.18
C ILE A 173 8.98 12.16 31.79
N SER A 174 8.67 11.37 32.82
CA SER A 174 7.98 10.09 32.68
C SER A 174 6.59 10.13 33.32
N LEU A 175 5.65 9.42 32.71
CA LEU A 175 4.30 9.21 33.20
C LEU A 175 4.12 7.73 33.52
N GLN A 176 3.62 7.42 34.71
CA GLN A 176 3.14 6.07 35.03
C GLN A 176 1.66 5.98 34.72
N LEU A 177 1.29 5.10 33.80
CA LEU A 177 -0.07 4.93 33.33
C LEU A 177 -0.58 3.54 33.66
N SER A 178 -1.79 3.44 34.21
CA SER A 178 -2.50 2.16 34.29
C SER A 178 -2.76 1.61 32.88
N GLY A 179 -3.02 0.30 32.78
CA GLY A 179 -3.27 -0.37 31.50
C GLY A 179 -4.35 0.35 30.67
N GLY A 180 -5.49 0.68 31.28
CA GLY A 180 -6.55 1.44 30.60
C GLY A 180 -6.08 2.80 30.04
N LYS A 181 -5.35 3.61 30.80
CA LYS A 181 -4.87 4.94 30.35
C LYS A 181 -3.77 4.82 29.31
N PHE A 182 -2.90 3.82 29.45
CA PHE A 182 -1.86 3.53 28.49
C PHE A 182 -2.46 3.13 27.14
N ARG A 183 -3.45 2.23 27.16
CA ARG A 183 -4.21 1.85 25.96
C ARG A 183 -4.80 3.08 25.28
N ASP A 184 -5.54 3.91 26.01
CA ASP A 184 -6.22 5.07 25.44
C ASP A 184 -5.24 6.04 24.75
N LEU A 185 -4.05 6.25 25.36
CA LEU A 185 -2.97 7.06 24.78
C LEU A 185 -2.46 6.46 23.46
N VAL A 186 -2.16 5.16 23.45
CA VAL A 186 -1.64 4.48 22.25
C VAL A 186 -2.70 4.47 21.13
N MET A 187 -3.96 4.18 21.47
CA MET A 187 -5.08 4.14 20.53
C MET A 187 -5.30 5.48 19.84
N HIS A 188 -5.17 6.60 20.55
CA HIS A 188 -5.22 7.93 19.94
C HIS A 188 -4.12 8.13 18.87
N GLY A 189 -2.92 7.61 19.12
CA GLY A 189 -1.84 7.60 18.12
C GLY A 189 -2.16 6.71 16.93
N LEU A 190 -2.75 5.53 17.17
CA LEU A 190 -3.14 4.58 16.11
C LEU A 190 -4.29 5.11 15.25
N GLN A 191 -5.20 5.91 15.81
CA GLN A 191 -6.26 6.57 15.04
C GLN A 191 -5.66 7.51 13.97
N LYS A 192 -4.60 8.25 14.32
CA LYS A 192 -3.88 9.10 13.37
C LYS A 192 -3.14 8.30 12.29
N ASP A 193 -2.57 7.17 12.67
CA ASP A 193 -1.97 6.24 11.70
C ASP A 193 -3.05 5.66 10.76
N GLY A 194 -4.25 5.37 11.27
CA GLY A 194 -5.43 4.95 10.50
C GLY A 194 -5.86 5.99 9.46
N GLU A 195 -5.99 7.26 9.85
CA GLU A 195 -6.27 8.37 8.92
C GLU A 195 -5.24 8.45 7.78
N ARG A 196 -3.95 8.27 8.12
CA ARG A 196 -2.86 8.27 7.15
C ARG A 196 -2.95 7.08 6.19
N LEU A 197 -3.23 5.88 6.71
CA LEU A 197 -3.49 4.68 5.89
C LEU A 197 -4.68 4.90 4.95
N SER A 198 -5.76 5.51 5.41
CA SER A 198 -6.94 5.86 4.61
C SER A 198 -6.59 6.75 3.42
N ALA A 199 -5.85 7.83 3.69
CA ALA A 199 -5.37 8.74 2.65
C ALA A 199 -4.47 8.02 1.65
N LEU A 200 -3.62 7.12 2.13
CA LEU A 200 -2.75 6.30 1.30
C LEU A 200 -3.53 5.35 0.39
N GLY A 201 -4.56 4.67 0.91
CA GLY A 201 -5.44 3.80 0.15
C GLY A 201 -6.19 4.53 -0.97
N LYS A 202 -6.63 5.78 -0.71
CA LYS A 202 -7.22 6.65 -1.74
C LYS A 202 -6.21 7.02 -2.83
N ARG A 203 -4.98 7.39 -2.45
CA ARG A 203 -3.91 7.69 -3.41
C ARG A 203 -3.51 6.47 -4.24
N PHE A 204 -3.47 5.28 -3.65
CA PHE A 204 -3.19 4.04 -4.36
C PHE A 204 -4.27 3.74 -5.40
N ALA A 205 -5.55 3.85 -5.02
CA ALA A 205 -6.66 3.70 -5.95
C ALA A 205 -6.61 4.71 -7.10
N GLN A 206 -6.34 5.98 -6.79
CA GLN A 206 -6.22 7.03 -7.80
C GLN A 206 -5.04 6.76 -8.75
N ARG A 207 -3.89 6.32 -8.23
CA ARG A 207 -2.72 5.97 -9.04
C ARG A 207 -3.05 4.83 -10.02
N GLN A 208 -3.72 3.78 -9.55
CA GLN A 208 -4.13 2.67 -10.43
C GLN A 208 -5.17 3.10 -11.46
N ARG A 209 -6.16 3.92 -11.06
CA ARG A 209 -7.12 4.50 -12.00
C ARG A 209 -6.41 5.30 -13.09
N ASN A 210 -5.55 6.26 -12.72
CA ASN A 210 -4.81 7.09 -13.66
C ASN A 210 -3.98 6.24 -14.63
N ARG A 211 -3.41 5.15 -14.13
CA ARG A 211 -2.63 4.21 -14.96
C ARG A 211 -3.47 3.53 -16.02
N HIS A 212 -4.64 3.02 -15.64
CA HIS A 212 -5.55 2.37 -16.57
C HIS A 212 -6.31 3.36 -17.47
N MET A 213 -6.35 4.65 -17.12
CA MET A 213 -6.93 5.69 -17.99
C MET A 213 -6.04 6.04 -19.20
N VAL A 214 -4.78 5.59 -19.24
CA VAL A 214 -3.88 5.85 -20.37
C VAL A 214 -4.41 5.16 -21.64
N GLY A 215 -4.68 5.94 -22.68
CA GLY A 215 -5.34 5.51 -23.91
C GLY A 215 -6.86 5.37 -23.81
N HIS A 216 -7.46 5.76 -22.68
CA HIS A 216 -8.90 5.79 -22.43
C HIS A 216 -9.39 7.21 -22.06
N GLU A 217 -8.57 8.24 -22.30
CA GLU A 217 -8.81 9.63 -21.88
C GLU A 217 -10.05 10.23 -22.54
N ALA A 218 -10.38 9.77 -23.75
CA ALA A 218 -11.53 10.23 -24.53
C ALA A 218 -12.69 9.22 -24.54
N CYS A 219 -12.64 8.17 -23.70
CA CYS A 219 -13.76 7.24 -23.65
C CYS A 219 -14.98 7.93 -23.03
N PRO A 220 -16.15 7.91 -23.72
CA PRO A 220 -17.37 8.47 -23.17
C PRO A 220 -17.73 7.74 -21.87
N ASP A 221 -18.37 8.46 -20.95
CA ASP A 221 -18.72 8.00 -19.60
C ASP A 221 -19.56 6.71 -19.60
N LEU A 222 -19.81 6.16 -18.40
CA LEU A 222 -20.37 4.84 -17.99
C LEU A 222 -21.33 4.08 -18.94
N GLU A 223 -21.98 4.73 -19.89
CA GLU A 223 -22.96 4.17 -20.83
C GLU A 223 -22.43 4.05 -22.29
N GLY A 224 -21.25 4.60 -22.58
CA GLY A 224 -20.65 4.60 -23.92
C GLY A 224 -19.68 3.44 -24.16
N ARG A 225 -19.73 2.85 -25.36
CA ARG A 225 -18.69 1.89 -25.79
C ARG A 225 -17.37 2.64 -25.94
N CYS A 226 -16.41 2.30 -25.09
CA CYS A 226 -15.06 2.84 -25.19
C CYS A 226 -14.44 2.46 -26.55
N ARG A 227 -14.14 3.48 -27.37
CA ARG A 227 -13.75 3.33 -28.79
C ARG A 227 -12.46 2.53 -29.02
N LYS A 228 -11.68 2.27 -27.96
CA LYS A 228 -10.50 1.39 -28.04
C LYS A 228 -10.87 -0.07 -28.37
N LYS A 229 -12.13 -0.48 -28.15
CA LYS A 229 -12.66 -1.79 -28.60
C LYS A 229 -12.74 -1.93 -30.13
N GLU A 230 -12.71 -0.85 -30.90
CA GLU A 230 -13.02 -0.86 -32.34
C GLU A 230 -11.80 -0.68 -33.25
N TYR A 231 -10.64 -0.22 -32.74
CA TYR A 231 -9.51 0.23 -33.59
C TYR A 231 -8.23 -0.58 -33.52
N PHE A 232 -8.06 -1.52 -32.57
CA PHE A 232 -6.84 -2.31 -32.46
C PHE A 232 -7.11 -3.79 -32.75
N GLY A 233 -6.44 -4.32 -33.77
CA GLY A 233 -6.50 -5.71 -34.21
C GLY A 233 -5.93 -6.71 -33.19
N ALA A 234 -5.56 -7.90 -33.68
CA ALA A 234 -5.25 -9.15 -32.95
C ALA A 234 -4.17 -9.14 -31.82
N ASP A 235 -3.75 -7.98 -31.34
CA ASP A 235 -2.72 -7.78 -30.30
C ASP A 235 -3.34 -7.22 -29.00
N HIS A 236 -4.57 -7.64 -28.70
CA HIS A 236 -5.33 -7.16 -27.54
C HIS A 236 -4.91 -7.93 -26.28
N ASP A 237 -4.25 -7.23 -25.34
CA ASP A 237 -3.98 -7.78 -24.02
C ASP A 237 -5.30 -7.83 -23.22
N PRO A 238 -5.67 -8.96 -22.61
CA PRO A 238 -6.86 -9.07 -21.75
C PRO A 238 -6.82 -8.15 -20.51
N LEU A 239 -5.67 -7.55 -20.18
CA LEU A 239 -5.53 -6.57 -19.11
C LEU A 239 -5.77 -5.11 -19.56
N ASP A 240 -5.83 -4.84 -20.88
CA ASP A 240 -6.12 -3.51 -21.44
C ASP A 240 -7.64 -3.27 -21.54
N LEU A 241 -8.34 -3.47 -20.43
CA LEU A 241 -9.77 -3.20 -20.32
C LEU A 241 -10.03 -1.75 -19.90
N CYS A 242 -11.15 -1.20 -20.37
CA CYS A 242 -11.57 0.14 -19.99
C CYS A 242 -11.83 0.21 -18.47
N PRO A 243 -11.14 1.10 -17.72
CA PRO A 243 -11.35 1.22 -16.27
C PRO A 243 -12.70 1.83 -15.88
N LEU A 244 -13.43 2.42 -16.84
CA LEU A 244 -14.78 2.95 -16.63
C LEU A 244 -15.87 1.87 -16.74
N ASP A 245 -15.55 0.69 -17.28
CA ASP A 245 -16.47 -0.44 -17.34
C ASP A 245 -16.48 -1.17 -15.96
N PRO A 246 -17.63 -1.22 -15.26
CA PRO A 246 -17.73 -1.84 -13.94
C PRO A 246 -17.40 -3.35 -13.96
N VAL A 247 -17.72 -4.03 -15.05
CA VAL A 247 -17.44 -5.47 -15.20
C VAL A 247 -15.95 -5.68 -15.42
N ALA A 248 -15.34 -4.86 -16.27
CA ALA A 248 -13.89 -4.87 -16.47
C ALA A 248 -13.11 -4.65 -15.17
N ARG A 249 -13.54 -3.69 -14.34
CA ARG A 249 -12.88 -3.40 -13.06
C ARG A 249 -12.83 -4.62 -12.14
N ARG A 250 -13.87 -5.45 -12.13
CA ARG A 250 -13.92 -6.68 -11.31
C ARG A 250 -12.98 -7.77 -11.83
N LEU A 251 -12.68 -7.78 -13.12
CA LEU A 251 -11.85 -8.79 -13.77
C LEU A 251 -10.35 -8.46 -13.72
N VAL A 252 -9.99 -7.19 -13.59
CA VAL A 252 -8.58 -6.74 -13.56
C VAL A 252 -7.98 -6.92 -12.16
N PRO A 253 -6.90 -7.72 -12.00
CA PRO A 253 -6.29 -7.98 -10.69
C PRO A 253 -5.82 -6.72 -9.96
N CYS A 254 -5.35 -5.69 -10.69
CA CYS A 254 -4.85 -4.46 -10.09
C CYS A 254 -5.93 -3.74 -9.26
N PHE A 255 -7.18 -3.72 -9.71
CA PHE A 255 -8.28 -3.10 -8.96
C PHE A 255 -8.71 -3.95 -7.78
N ARG A 256 -8.68 -5.29 -7.91
CA ARG A 256 -8.97 -6.19 -6.79
C ARG A 256 -7.98 -6.00 -5.63
N ILE A 257 -6.68 -5.89 -5.94
CA ILE A 257 -5.63 -5.61 -4.93
C ILE A 257 -5.90 -4.28 -4.22
N VAL A 258 -6.30 -3.25 -4.98
CA VAL A 258 -6.66 -1.95 -4.39
C VAL A 258 -7.85 -2.08 -3.45
N ASP A 259 -8.91 -2.76 -3.89
CA ASP A 259 -10.14 -2.93 -3.11
C ASP A 259 -9.86 -3.76 -1.83
N GLU A 260 -9.04 -4.81 -1.91
CA GLU A 260 -8.56 -5.60 -0.76
C GLU A 260 -7.76 -4.74 0.23
N VAL A 261 -6.79 -3.95 -0.26
CA VAL A 261 -6.02 -3.03 0.58
C VAL A 261 -6.94 -2.03 1.29
N GLN A 262 -7.92 -1.46 0.59
CA GLN A 262 -8.90 -0.56 1.22
C GLN A 262 -9.75 -1.26 2.27
N GLY A 263 -10.14 -2.52 2.02
CA GLY A 263 -10.85 -3.35 3.01
C GLY A 263 -10.03 -3.57 4.28
N MET A 264 -8.75 -3.90 4.15
CA MET A 264 -7.86 -4.11 5.30
C MET A 264 -7.57 -2.82 6.08
N ILE A 265 -7.41 -1.69 5.38
CA ILE A 265 -7.27 -0.38 6.03
C ILE A 265 -8.51 -0.08 6.88
N LYS A 266 -9.71 -0.31 6.34
CA LYS A 266 -10.96 -0.10 7.07
C LYS A 266 -11.05 -0.97 8.32
N GLN A 267 -10.54 -2.21 8.28
CA GLN A 267 -10.46 -3.06 9.47
C GLN A 267 -9.53 -2.46 10.53
N VAL A 268 -8.39 -1.89 10.15
CA VAL A 268 -7.49 -1.19 11.07
C VAL A 268 -8.15 0.05 11.66
N GLU A 269 -8.80 0.88 10.83
CA GLU A 269 -9.53 2.08 11.30
C GLU A 269 -10.62 1.71 12.31
N ASN A 270 -11.42 0.68 12.02
CA ASN A 270 -12.47 0.22 12.91
C ASN A 270 -11.92 -0.37 14.22
N ALA A 271 -10.77 -1.04 14.17
CA ALA A 271 -10.12 -1.58 15.36
C ALA A 271 -9.47 -0.48 16.21
N ALA A 272 -9.12 0.66 15.61
CA ALA A 272 -8.49 1.82 16.23
C ALA A 272 -9.48 2.91 16.70
N ALA A 273 -10.76 2.80 16.33
CA ALA A 273 -11.84 3.73 16.68
C ALA A 273 -12.46 3.40 18.04
#